data_AF-K1UBV6-F1
#
_entry.id   AF-K1UBV6-F1
#
_cell.length_a   1.000
_cell.length_b   1.000
_cell.length_c   1.000
_cell.angle_alpha   90.00
_cell.angle_beta   90.00
_cell.angle_gamma   90.00
#
_symmetry.space_group_name_H-M   'P 1'
#
loop_
_entity.id
_entity.type
_entity.pdbx_description
1 polymer ?
#
loop_
_entity_poly.entity_id
_entity_poly.type
_entity_poly.pdbx_seq_one_letter_code
_entity_poly.pdbx_strand_id
1 'polypeptide(L)'
;MSVGILAATGINPDTRVKDLTLEEEAKIRDYIDQANIIVEGDLRRNVALDIKRLVEIQSFRGTRHRKNLPCRGQRTKTNARTCKGPKRTVANKKK
;
A
#
# COMPACT_ATOMS: atom_id res chain seq x y z
N MET A 1 -6.86 4.65 -12.29
CA MET A 1 -5.46 4.56 -12.75
C MET A 1 -5.34 3.73 -14.01
N SER A 2 -5.72 2.44 -14.00
CA SER A 2 -5.65 1.59 -15.20
C SER A 2 -6.36 2.15 -16.43
N VAL A 3 -7.61 2.62 -16.29
CA VAL A 3 -8.38 3.23 -17.39
C VAL A 3 -7.71 4.50 -17.94
N GLY A 4 -7.03 5.27 -17.08
CA GLY A 4 -6.32 6.49 -17.49
C GLY A 4 -5.05 6.19 -18.28
N ILE A 5 -4.33 5.14 -17.92
CA ILE A 5 -3.13 4.68 -18.66
C ILE A 5 -3.56 4.18 -20.04
N LEU A 6 -4.61 3.35 -20.12
CA LEU A 6 -5.11 2.80 -21.38
C LEU A 6 -5.65 3.90 -22.31
N ALA A 7 -6.35 4.89 -21.77
CA ALA A 7 -6.80 6.05 -22.53
C ALA A 7 -5.63 6.88 -23.10
N ALA A 8 -4.51 6.97 -22.36
CA ALA A 8 -3.33 7.70 -22.80
C ALA A 8 -2.47 6.91 -23.81
N THR A 9 -2.42 5.58 -23.70
CA THR A 9 -1.66 4.72 -24.63
C THR A 9 -2.46 4.31 -25.87
N GLY A 10 -3.77 4.55 -25.88
CA GLY A 10 -4.66 4.22 -27.00
C GLY A 10 -4.97 2.72 -27.11
N ILE A 11 -4.70 1.94 -26.06
CA ILE A 11 -4.91 0.49 -26.02
C ILE A 11 -6.37 0.21 -25.63
N ASN A 12 -7.00 -0.73 -26.34
CA ASN A 12 -8.38 -1.11 -26.04
C ASN A 12 -8.47 -1.79 -24.66
N PRO A 13 -9.30 -1.31 -23.73
CA PRO A 13 -9.42 -1.89 -22.38
C PRO A 13 -9.93 -3.35 -22.36
N ASP A 14 -10.58 -3.82 -23.42
CA ASP A 14 -11.10 -5.19 -23.50
C ASP A 14 -10.08 -6.21 -24.01
N THR A 15 -8.88 -5.77 -24.45
CA THR A 15 -7.83 -6.69 -24.87
C THR A 15 -7.34 -7.50 -23.69
N ARG A 16 -7.28 -8.82 -23.86
CA ARG A 16 -6.74 -9.71 -22.84
C ARG A 16 -5.23 -9.66 -22.86
N VAL A 17 -4.61 -9.93 -21.71
CA VAL A 17 -3.14 -9.93 -21.53
C VAL A 17 -2.41 -10.81 -22.55
N LYS A 18 -2.99 -11.95 -22.93
CA LYS A 18 -2.41 -12.88 -23.91
C LYS A 18 -2.38 -12.34 -25.35
N ASP A 19 -3.24 -11.37 -25.65
CA ASP A 19 -3.41 -10.79 -26.98
C ASP A 19 -2.69 -9.43 -27.07
N LEU A 20 -1.98 -9.01 -26.01
CA LEU A 20 -1.20 -7.78 -25.99
C LEU A 20 0.06 -7.95 -26.85
N THR A 21 0.35 -6.95 -27.68
CA THR A 21 1.58 -6.93 -28.45
C THR A 21 2.74 -6.40 -27.62
N LEU A 22 3.97 -6.81 -27.94
CA LEU A 22 5.19 -6.31 -27.26
C LEU A 22 5.34 -4.79 -27.36
N GLU A 23 4.86 -4.19 -28.45
CA GLU A 23 4.86 -2.74 -28.65
C GLU A 23 3.90 -2.02 -27.69
N GLU A 24 2.73 -2.60 -27.46
CA GLU A 24 1.75 -2.07 -26.51
C GLU A 24 2.24 -2.20 -25.06
N GLU A 25 2.92 -3.31 -24.72
CA GLU A 25 3.59 -3.47 -23.43
C GLU A 25 4.67 -2.40 -23.21
N ALA A 26 5.49 -2.13 -24.24
CA ALA A 26 6.50 -1.08 -24.19
C ALA A 26 5.87 0.30 -23.99
N LYS A 27 4.79 0.63 -24.74
CA LYS A 27 4.06 1.89 -24.59
C LYS A 27 3.51 2.10 -23.18
N ILE A 28 2.99 1.05 -22.54
CA ILE A 28 2.51 1.14 -21.15
C ILE A 28 3.67 1.44 -20.20
N ARG A 29 4.81 0.77 -20.38
CA ARG A 29 6.00 0.98 -19.54
C ARG A 29 6.55 2.40 -19.70
N ASP A 30 6.72 2.83 -20.94
CA ASP A 30 7.21 4.17 -21.27
C ASP A 30 6.28 5.25 -20.73
N TYR A 31 4.96 5.03 -20.79
CA TYR A 31 3.98 5.96 -20.22
C TYR A 31 4.10 6.06 -18.69
N ILE A 32 4.30 4.93 -18.00
CA ILE A 32 4.49 4.91 -16.53
C ILE A 32 5.73 5.72 -16.14
N ASP A 33 6.82 5.57 -16.89
CA ASP A 33 8.08 6.28 -16.66
C ASP A 33 7.96 7.77 -17.01
N GLN A 34 7.37 8.12 -18.16
CA GLN A 34 7.17 9.51 -18.59
C GLN A 34 6.21 10.29 -17.68
N ALA A 35 5.12 9.64 -17.26
CA ALA A 35 4.17 10.22 -16.31
C ALA A 35 4.70 10.22 -14.87
N ASN A 36 5.93 9.72 -14.64
CA ASN A 36 6.62 9.64 -13.37
C ASN A 36 5.73 9.05 -12.26
N ILE A 37 5.00 7.99 -12.61
CA ILE A 37 4.06 7.37 -11.69
C ILE A 37 4.85 6.54 -10.70
N ILE A 38 4.86 6.98 -9.44
CA ILE A 38 5.54 6.26 -8.37
C ILE A 38 4.80 4.93 -8.12
N VAL A 39 5.41 3.83 -8.55
CA VAL A 39 4.86 2.49 -8.42
C VAL A 39 5.68 1.62 -7.47
N GLU A 40 5.03 0.57 -6.97
CA GLU A 40 5.63 -0.55 -6.24
C GLU A 40 6.70 -0.16 -5.20
N GLY A 41 7.98 -0.39 -5.51
CA GLY A 41 9.10 -0.26 -4.60
C GLY A 41 9.25 1.15 -4.06
N ASP A 42 9.18 2.15 -4.93
CA ASP A 42 9.34 3.55 -4.52
C ASP A 42 8.14 4.04 -3.73
N LEU A 43 6.92 3.63 -4.11
CA LEU A 43 5.73 3.95 -3.33
C LEU A 43 5.78 3.31 -1.94
N ARG A 44 6.23 2.05 -1.85
CA ARG A 44 6.40 1.34 -0.57
C ARG A 44 7.46 2.04 0.30
N ARG A 45 8.58 2.48 -0.27
CA ARG A 45 9.61 3.25 0.43
C ARG A 45 9.06 4.58 0.95
N ASN A 46 8.35 5.33 0.11
CA ASN A 46 7.77 6.62 0.49
C ASN A 46 6.77 6.47 1.65
N VAL A 47 5.87 5.48 1.56
CA VAL A 47 4.92 5.20 2.66
C VAL A 47 5.64 4.77 3.94
N ALA A 48 6.70 3.97 3.84
CA ALA A 48 7.50 3.57 5.00
C ALA A 48 8.20 4.77 5.65
N LEU A 49 8.76 5.68 4.85
CA LEU A 49 9.39 6.92 5.33
C LEU A 49 8.36 7.85 5.98
N ASP A 50 7.17 7.97 5.42
CA ASP A 50 6.08 8.73 6.02
C ASP A 50 5.69 8.19 7.40
N ILE A 51 5.55 6.88 7.53
CA ILE A 51 5.25 6.24 8.81
C ILE A 51 6.41 6.44 9.80
N LYS A 52 7.66 6.30 9.33
CA LYS A 52 8.86 6.50 10.16
C LYS A 52 8.93 7.93 10.70
N ARG A 53 8.69 8.92 9.85
CA ARG A 53 8.58 10.33 10.23
C ARG A 53 7.52 10.55 11.31
N LEU A 54 6.33 9.98 11.16
CA LEU A 54 5.26 10.10 12.16
C LEU A 54 5.65 9.49 13.53
N VAL A 55 6.42 8.40 13.50
CA VAL A 55 6.93 7.69 14.67
C VAL A 55 8.05 8.47 15.36
N GLU A 56 8.96 9.09 14.60
CA GLU A 56 10.06 9.93 15.10
C GLU A 56 9.53 11.19 15.79
N ILE A 57 8.55 11.86 15.19
CA ILE A 57 7.87 13.05 15.77
C ILE A 57 7.07 12.71 17.03
N GLN A 58 6.81 11.42 17.31
CA GLN A 58 5.95 10.95 18.42
C GLN A 58 4.50 11.45 18.34
N SER A 59 4.01 11.70 17.11
CA SER A 59 2.60 12.03 16.88
C SER A 59 1.66 10.91 17.36
N PHE A 60 0.38 11.22 17.64
CA PHE A 60 -0.62 10.21 18.02
C PHE A 60 -0.66 9.05 17.01
N ARG A 61 -0.68 9.36 15.70
CA ARG A 61 -0.63 8.35 14.64
C ARG A 61 0.64 7.51 14.70
N GLY A 62 1.80 8.13 14.90
CA GLY A 62 3.09 7.44 15.07
C GLY A 62 3.10 6.45 16.23
N THR A 63 2.62 6.86 17.41
CA THR A 63 2.54 5.96 18.57
C THR A 63 1.60 4.77 18.32
N ARG A 64 0.53 4.96 17.54
CA ARG A 64 -0.42 3.89 17.16
C ARG A 64 0.18 2.94 16.13
N HIS A 65 0.90 3.46 15.14
CA HIS A 65 1.69 2.65 14.20
C HIS A 65 2.72 1.79 14.95
N ARG A 66 3.49 2.37 15.88
CA ARG A 66 4.48 1.63 16.71
C ARG A 66 3.83 0.52 17.54
N LYS A 67 2.62 0.76 18.07
CA LYS A 67 1.88 -0.19 18.92
C LYS A 67 1.00 -1.18 18.14
N ASN A 68 1.03 -1.16 16.80
CA ASN A 68 0.14 -1.96 15.94
C ASN A 68 -1.36 -1.77 16.27
N LEU A 69 -1.76 -0.51 16.47
CA LEU A 69 -3.14 -0.12 16.77
C LEU A 69 -3.74 0.71 15.63
N PRO A 70 -5.07 0.67 15.45
CA PRO A 70 -5.76 1.55 14.53
C PRO A 70 -5.45 3.03 14.71
N CYS A 71 -5.06 3.70 13.62
CA CYS A 71 -4.58 5.09 13.63
C CYS A 71 -5.66 6.13 13.32
N ARG A 72 -6.83 5.73 12.82
CA ARG A 72 -7.93 6.62 12.37
C ARG A 72 -9.08 6.72 13.39
N GLY A 73 -8.77 6.78 14.69
CA GLY A 73 -9.78 6.96 15.76
C GLY A 73 -10.71 5.76 16.02
N GLN A 74 -10.41 4.59 15.48
CA GLN A 74 -11.25 3.40 15.61
C GLN A 74 -11.18 2.78 17.03
N ARG A 75 -12.27 2.15 17.46
CA ARG A 75 -12.37 1.43 18.75
C ARG A 75 -11.44 0.21 18.76
N THR A 76 -10.65 0.07 19.83
CA THR A 76 -9.65 -1.02 19.94
C THR A 76 -10.03 -2.16 20.88
N LYS A 77 -11.17 -2.05 21.58
CA LYS A 77 -11.64 -3.05 22.58
C LYS A 77 -12.10 -4.36 21.94
N THR A 78 -12.87 -4.30 20.85
CA THR A 78 -13.50 -5.47 20.22
C THR A 78 -12.85 -5.84 18.89
N ASN A 79 -13.15 -5.10 17.82
CA ASN A 79 -12.82 -5.46 16.44
C ASN A 79 -11.64 -4.64 15.90
N ALA A 80 -10.41 -5.04 16.24
CA ALA A 80 -9.18 -4.38 15.77
C ALA A 80 -8.08 -5.37 15.37
N ARG A 81 -8.44 -6.61 14.98
CA ARG A 81 -7.48 -7.70 14.73
C ARG A 81 -6.64 -7.50 13.47
N THR A 82 -7.18 -6.87 12.43
CA THR A 82 -6.45 -6.58 11.19
C THR A 82 -5.15 -5.80 11.46
N CYS A 83 -5.17 -4.84 12.37
CA CYS A 83 -3.96 -4.12 12.81
C CYS A 83 -3.19 -4.83 13.92
N LYS A 84 -3.87 -5.42 14.92
CA LYS A 84 -3.23 -6.05 16.09
C LYS A 84 -2.57 -7.40 15.80
N GLY A 85 -2.84 -8.01 14.65
CA GLY A 85 -2.43 -9.37 14.31
C GLY A 85 -3.29 -10.45 14.99
N PRO A 86 -2.86 -11.73 15.00
CA PRO A 86 -3.53 -12.84 15.69
C PRO A 86 -3.38 -12.76 17.22
N LYS A 87 -4.31 -13.37 17.99
CA LYS A 87 -4.28 -13.30 19.46
C LYS A 87 -3.00 -13.98 19.93
N ARG A 88 -2.08 -13.19 20.51
CA ARG A 88 -0.92 -13.73 21.22
C ARG A 88 -1.46 -14.46 22.45
N THR A 89 -1.38 -15.79 22.44
CA THR A 89 -1.61 -16.61 23.62
C THR A 89 -0.48 -16.32 24.60
N VAL A 90 -0.80 -15.80 25.78
CA VAL A 90 0.19 -15.68 26.85
C VAL A 90 0.43 -17.09 27.36
N ALA A 91 1.49 -17.75 26.89
CA ALA A 91 1.90 -19.04 27.43
C ALA A 91 2.19 -18.87 28.93
N ASN A 92 1.41 -19.58 29.76
CA ASN A 92 1.59 -19.82 31.19
C ASN A 92 2.12 -18.65 32.04
N LYS A 93 1.22 -17.83 32.58
CA LYS A 93 1.39 -17.38 33.97
C LYS A 93 1.13 -18.59 34.87
N LYS A 94 2.19 -19.30 35.30
CA LYS A 94 2.07 -20.16 36.48
C LYS A 94 1.71 -19.26 37.67
N LYS A 95 0.72 -19.72 38.42
CA LYS A 95 0.19 -19.07 39.62
C LYS A 95 1.23 -19.03 40.73
#